data_AF-A0A9W6XQN0-F1
#
_entry.id   AF-A0A9W6XQN0-F1
#
_cell.length_a   1.000
_cell.length_b   1.000
_cell.length_c   1.000
_cell.angle_alpha   90.00
_cell.angle_beta   90.00
_cell.angle_gamma   90.00
#
_symmetry.space_group_name_H-M   'P 1'
#
loop_
_entity.id
_entity.type
_entity.pdbx_description
1 polymer ?
#
loop_
_entity_poly.entity_id
_entity_poly.type
_entity_poly.pdbx_seq_one_letter_code
_entity_poly.pdbx_strand_id
1 'polypeptide(L)'
;MREQRLSCAYEFMTEMLKFMDATLDFSEQRQFVAVNGDFCSERFEIVPLPQARNVKRVFDAVEGFVSNMEISMSEVEGDITVRENDEPQLSTTCPVAQHRFVTTVANIIQMDTNNAAFAEYRPPGPGVEEVAFSINDPIDEDELYPKGCRTIVAIEDKSSDKQASKRNARTGGCASPRQWYASVTTTSGNWCDHAAPSEESVSFTKLQAEEEPACEEAEDPNREKQTGPFYTLTYLPKDPHARHLKLLRMKHERVQRAYDFMRERRRFMDTTTEYLDQKKFHATNGDLCSERFEVIPLPDAANIKAIVDALEYFVYNIEICISEVLGDITIRENDDPQRSSSVAQHRLVTTIEDVVEMDTNSVAFNEYIPAGPDHNEVGFCISDAVDEDEVFPYSSSRVRQDVTVITMVTKQNRAEGSPVIVLARWWCLRIRKSDIVVPDFAVARIQHGMEYVGAAMLAAARRASAGSTQL
;
A
#
# COMPACT_ATOMS: atom_id res chain seq x y z
N MET A 1 -32.36 3.25 15.55
CA MET A 1 -31.22 3.36 14.61
C MET A 1 -30.04 4.09 15.24
N ARG A 2 -30.14 5.37 15.62
CA ARG A 2 -29.03 6.15 16.22
C ARG A 2 -28.33 5.45 17.40
N GLU A 3 -29.07 5.07 18.44
CA GLU A 3 -28.50 4.42 19.64
C GLU A 3 -27.75 3.12 19.32
N GLN A 4 -28.33 2.27 18.46
CA GLN A 4 -27.71 1.03 18.00
C GLN A 4 -26.41 1.30 17.21
N ARG A 5 -26.44 2.24 16.24
CA ARG A 5 -25.25 2.59 15.44
C ARG A 5 -24.12 3.14 16.30
N LEU A 6 -24.44 3.98 17.28
CA LEU A 6 -23.47 4.52 18.25
C LEU A 6 -22.89 3.42 19.15
N SER A 7 -23.71 2.45 19.58
CA SER A 7 -23.23 1.29 20.35
C SER A 7 -22.25 0.45 19.54
N CYS A 8 -22.60 0.12 18.29
CA CYS A 8 -21.72 -0.65 17.40
C CYS A 8 -20.40 0.08 17.13
N ALA A 9 -20.44 1.40 16.87
CA ALA A 9 -19.24 2.20 16.66
C ALA A 9 -18.34 2.23 17.89
N TYR A 10 -18.92 2.34 19.10
CA TYR A 10 -18.18 2.29 20.35
C TYR A 10 -17.48 0.95 20.55
N GLU A 11 -18.20 -0.16 20.38
CA GLU A 11 -17.65 -1.52 20.50
C GLU A 11 -16.54 -1.77 19.48
N PHE A 12 -16.77 -1.38 18.21
CA PHE A 12 -15.77 -1.49 17.15
C PHE A 12 -14.50 -0.72 17.48
N MET A 13 -14.61 0.57 17.83
CA MET A 13 -13.44 1.39 18.16
C MET A 13 -12.71 0.88 19.40
N THR A 14 -13.43 0.39 20.41
CA THR A 14 -12.84 -0.18 21.63
C THR A 14 -12.03 -1.44 21.32
N GLU A 15 -12.59 -2.36 20.52
CA GLU A 15 -11.85 -3.58 20.15
C GLU A 15 -10.68 -3.29 19.21
N MET A 16 -10.80 -2.33 18.29
CA MET A 16 -9.70 -1.90 17.43
C MET A 16 -8.54 -1.32 18.25
N LEU A 17 -8.83 -0.48 19.24
CA LEU A 17 -7.81 0.20 20.06
C LEU A 17 -7.25 -0.68 21.20
N LYS A 18 -7.86 -1.82 21.48
CA LYS A 18 -7.58 -2.68 22.65
C LYS A 18 -6.11 -3.06 22.85
N PHE A 19 -5.37 -3.20 21.76
CA PHE A 19 -3.96 -3.61 21.76
C PHE A 19 -3.03 -2.56 21.16
N MET A 20 -3.52 -1.31 21.05
CA MET A 20 -2.80 -0.21 20.43
C MET A 20 -2.48 0.85 21.49
N ASP A 21 -1.31 1.49 21.34
CA ASP A 21 -1.00 2.69 22.10
C ASP A 21 -1.60 3.90 21.37
N ALA A 22 -2.77 4.35 21.81
CA ALA A 22 -3.46 5.49 21.22
C ALA A 22 -2.74 6.84 21.42
N THR A 23 -1.61 6.87 22.12
CA THR A 23 -0.75 8.05 22.26
C THR A 23 0.28 8.21 21.13
N LEU A 24 0.39 7.22 20.25
CA LEU A 24 1.28 7.22 19.10
C LEU A 24 0.49 7.35 17.78
N ASP A 25 1.12 7.98 16.79
CA ASP A 25 0.57 8.04 15.44
C ASP A 25 0.52 6.64 14.83
N PHE A 26 -0.63 6.31 14.23
CA PHE A 26 -0.85 5.09 13.49
C PHE A 26 -1.78 5.35 12.31
N SER A 27 -1.50 4.75 11.16
CA SER A 27 -2.45 4.67 10.05
C SER A 27 -2.34 3.32 9.37
N GLU A 28 -3.47 2.71 9.04
CA GLU A 28 -3.58 1.55 8.16
C GLU A 28 -4.55 1.88 7.03
N GLN A 29 -4.18 1.57 5.80
CA GLN A 29 -4.99 1.75 4.62
C GLN A 29 -4.99 0.47 3.79
N ARG A 30 -6.18 -0.01 3.43
CA ARG A 30 -6.35 -1.16 2.53
C ARG A 30 -7.17 -0.75 1.32
N GLN A 31 -6.76 -1.20 0.14
CA GLN A 31 -7.51 -1.04 -1.09
C GLN A 31 -7.61 -2.39 -1.81
N PHE A 32 -8.80 -2.73 -2.29
CA PHE A 32 -9.02 -4.01 -2.95
C PHE A 32 -10.26 -3.95 -3.85
N VAL A 33 -10.34 -4.88 -4.79
CA VAL A 33 -11.55 -5.10 -5.60
C VAL A 33 -12.38 -6.20 -4.95
N ALA A 34 -13.62 -5.88 -4.57
CA ALA A 34 -14.56 -6.82 -3.99
C ALA A 34 -15.09 -7.82 -5.04
N VAL A 35 -15.69 -8.91 -4.57
CA VAL A 35 -16.22 -9.98 -5.44
C VAL A 35 -17.32 -9.53 -6.41
N ASN A 36 -18.02 -8.43 -6.10
CA ASN A 36 -19.02 -7.81 -6.96
C ASN A 36 -18.42 -6.80 -7.96
N GLY A 37 -17.09 -6.60 -7.93
CA GLY A 37 -16.37 -5.64 -8.78
C GLY A 37 -16.21 -4.25 -8.17
N ASP A 38 -16.72 -4.00 -6.97
CA ASP A 38 -16.58 -2.68 -6.32
C ASP A 38 -15.14 -2.42 -5.90
N PHE A 39 -14.69 -1.17 -6.08
CA PHE A 39 -13.42 -0.70 -5.53
C PHE A 39 -13.62 -0.28 -4.08
N CYS A 40 -12.96 -0.98 -3.16
CA CYS A 40 -13.03 -0.70 -1.73
C CYS A 40 -11.76 0.00 -1.25
N SER A 41 -11.92 0.99 -0.39
CA SER A 41 -10.82 1.65 0.32
C SER A 41 -11.19 1.79 1.79
N GLU A 42 -10.45 1.12 2.65
CA GLU A 42 -10.60 1.16 4.11
C GLU A 42 -9.42 1.92 4.70
N ARG A 43 -9.68 2.80 5.67
CA ARG A 43 -8.64 3.53 6.40
C ARG A 43 -8.97 3.59 7.87
N PHE A 44 -7.99 3.30 8.70
CA PHE A 44 -8.03 3.47 10.14
C PHE A 44 -6.82 4.30 10.58
N GLU A 45 -7.04 5.29 11.43
CA GLU A 45 -5.96 6.15 11.91
C GLU A 45 -6.14 6.57 13.36
N ILE A 46 -5.00 6.77 14.02
CA ILE A 46 -4.86 7.34 15.35
C ILE A 46 -3.95 8.55 15.19
N VAL A 47 -4.48 9.72 15.56
CA VAL A 47 -3.77 10.99 15.48
C VAL A 47 -3.76 11.62 16.87
N PRO A 48 -2.66 11.50 17.63
CA PRO A 48 -2.52 12.15 18.92
C PRO A 48 -2.54 13.67 18.77
N LEU A 49 -3.34 14.35 19.60
CA LEU A 49 -3.46 15.81 19.59
C LEU A 49 -2.84 16.42 20.88
N PRO A 50 -1.50 16.48 21.00
CA PRO A 50 -0.83 16.87 22.24
C PRO A 50 -1.10 18.31 22.69
N GLN A 51 -1.50 19.17 21.74
CA GLN A 51 -1.87 20.56 22.01
C GLN A 51 -3.35 20.72 22.38
N ALA A 52 -4.19 19.71 22.12
CA ALA A 52 -5.59 19.75 22.52
C ALA A 52 -5.70 19.74 24.05
N ARG A 53 -6.68 20.50 24.56
CA ARG A 53 -6.94 20.65 26.00
C ARG A 53 -8.37 20.32 26.39
N ASN A 54 -9.24 20.10 25.40
CA ASN A 54 -10.67 19.91 25.61
C ASN A 54 -11.25 19.07 24.46
N VAL A 55 -11.77 17.88 24.78
CA VAL A 55 -12.33 16.95 23.79
C VAL A 55 -13.55 17.56 23.11
N LYS A 56 -14.43 18.22 23.87
CA LYS A 56 -15.63 18.87 23.31
C LYS A 56 -15.30 19.90 22.22
N ARG A 57 -14.25 20.71 22.40
CA ARG A 57 -13.84 21.72 21.40
C ARG A 57 -13.28 21.06 20.13
N VAL A 58 -12.54 19.97 20.26
CA VAL A 58 -12.07 19.19 19.11
C VAL A 58 -13.25 18.58 18.38
N PHE A 59 -14.17 17.97 19.13
CA PHE A 59 -15.38 17.39 18.57
C PHE A 59 -16.27 18.42 17.86
N ASP A 60 -16.47 19.60 18.44
CA ASP A 60 -17.23 20.68 17.81
C ASP A 60 -16.62 21.15 16.47
N ALA A 61 -15.29 21.08 16.33
CA ALA A 61 -14.62 21.38 15.07
C ALA A 61 -14.86 20.28 14.02
N VAL A 62 -14.82 19.00 14.43
CA VAL A 62 -15.14 17.85 13.57
C VAL A 62 -16.60 17.94 13.11
N GLU A 63 -17.53 18.22 14.01
CA GLU A 63 -18.95 18.40 13.69
C GLU A 63 -19.16 19.58 12.73
N GLY A 64 -18.43 20.68 12.93
CA GLY A 64 -18.42 21.81 12.01
C GLY A 64 -17.96 21.43 10.60
N PHE A 65 -16.94 20.58 10.49
CA PHE A 65 -16.47 20.04 9.20
C PHE A 65 -17.54 19.15 8.55
N VAL A 66 -18.06 18.17 9.28
CA VAL A 66 -19.07 17.22 8.78
C VAL A 66 -20.36 17.94 8.35
N SER A 67 -20.75 18.98 9.06
CA SER A 67 -21.94 19.79 8.75
C SER A 67 -21.81 20.62 7.47
N ASN A 68 -20.58 20.88 7.01
CA ASN A 68 -20.29 21.71 5.82
C ASN A 68 -19.49 20.92 4.77
N MET A 69 -19.73 19.62 4.69
CA MET A 69 -18.89 18.70 3.90
C MET A 69 -18.86 19.03 2.39
N GLU A 70 -19.89 19.67 1.84
CA GLU A 70 -19.89 20.16 0.45
C GLU A 70 -18.79 21.20 0.18
N ILE A 71 -18.51 22.06 1.17
CA ILE A 71 -17.47 23.09 1.06
C ILE A 71 -16.10 22.42 1.25
N SER A 72 -15.96 21.66 2.34
CA SER A 72 -14.66 21.11 2.71
C SER A 72 -14.15 20.06 1.71
N MET A 73 -15.02 19.19 1.18
CA MET A 73 -14.63 18.26 0.11
C MET A 73 -14.21 19.01 -1.16
N SER A 74 -14.89 20.10 -1.49
CA SER A 74 -14.57 20.87 -2.71
C SER A 74 -13.24 21.63 -2.63
N GLU A 75 -12.88 22.11 -1.43
CA GLU A 75 -11.62 22.81 -1.20
C GLU A 75 -10.40 21.89 -1.22
N VAL A 76 -10.57 20.63 -0.82
CA VAL A 76 -9.46 19.68 -0.65
C VAL A 76 -9.00 19.07 -1.97
N GLU A 77 -9.94 18.62 -2.81
CA GLU A 77 -9.61 17.85 -4.03
C GLU A 77 -9.68 18.68 -5.32
N GLY A 78 -10.21 19.91 -5.25
CA GLY A 78 -10.48 20.74 -6.43
C GLY A 78 -11.66 20.24 -7.27
N ASP A 79 -12.33 19.19 -6.80
CA ASP A 79 -13.58 18.64 -7.32
C ASP A 79 -14.77 19.45 -6.80
N ILE A 80 -15.87 19.49 -7.54
CA ILE A 80 -17.05 20.26 -7.12
C ILE A 80 -18.04 19.32 -6.43
N THR A 81 -18.25 19.53 -5.14
CA THR A 81 -19.26 18.81 -4.34
C THR A 81 -20.46 19.72 -4.08
N VAL A 82 -21.67 19.23 -4.38
CA VAL A 82 -22.93 19.96 -4.17
C VAL A 82 -23.84 19.13 -3.26
N ARG A 83 -24.41 19.76 -2.23
CA ARG A 83 -25.47 19.18 -1.41
C ARG A 83 -26.82 19.32 -2.11
N GLU A 84 -27.53 18.23 -2.33
CA GLU A 84 -28.83 18.22 -3.03
C GLU A 84 -30.04 18.31 -2.09
N ASN A 85 -29.85 18.13 -0.78
CA ASN A 85 -30.94 18.15 0.20
C ASN A 85 -30.88 19.39 1.11
N ASP A 86 -32.07 19.92 1.43
CA ASP A 86 -32.27 21.08 2.33
C ASP A 86 -32.47 20.65 3.81
N GLU A 87 -32.09 19.42 4.16
CA GLU A 87 -32.26 18.91 5.53
C GLU A 87 -31.43 19.71 6.55
N PRO A 88 -31.91 19.83 7.81
CA PRO A 88 -31.18 20.56 8.85
C PRO A 88 -29.77 20.00 9.00
N GLN A 89 -28.79 20.91 8.97
CA GLN A 89 -27.40 20.56 9.23
C GLN A 89 -27.25 19.91 10.61
N LEU A 90 -26.36 18.92 10.69
CA LEU A 90 -26.00 18.26 11.94
C LEU A 90 -25.64 19.33 12.98
N SER A 91 -26.25 19.28 14.15
CA SER A 91 -25.98 20.25 15.20
C SER A 91 -26.16 19.62 16.57
N THR A 92 -25.65 20.28 17.60
CA THR A 92 -25.90 19.88 19.00
C THR A 92 -27.39 19.78 19.34
N THR A 93 -28.26 20.51 18.62
CA THR A 93 -29.72 20.45 18.75
C THR A 93 -30.41 19.49 17.77
N CYS A 94 -29.70 19.05 16.71
CA CYS A 94 -30.18 18.11 15.69
C CYS A 94 -29.09 17.05 15.45
N PRO A 95 -29.00 16.01 16.30
CA PRO A 95 -27.89 15.05 16.31
C PRO A 95 -28.00 13.98 15.20
N VAL A 96 -28.88 14.22 14.23
CA VAL A 96 -29.15 13.36 13.07
C VAL A 96 -29.38 14.26 11.87
N ALA A 97 -28.70 13.98 10.76
CA ALA A 97 -28.91 14.65 9.48
C ALA A 97 -28.75 13.65 8.34
N GLN A 98 -29.48 13.83 7.25
CA GLN A 98 -29.15 13.17 5.99
C GLN A 98 -28.22 14.06 5.17
N HIS A 99 -27.23 13.44 4.55
CA HIS A 99 -26.22 14.08 3.72
C HIS A 99 -26.28 13.52 2.30
N ARG A 100 -26.87 14.28 1.37
CA ARG A 100 -26.96 13.91 -0.04
C ARG A 100 -26.03 14.79 -0.87
N PHE A 101 -24.96 14.19 -1.39
CA PHE A 101 -23.95 14.90 -2.17
C PHE A 101 -23.82 14.37 -3.59
N VAL A 102 -23.53 15.28 -4.51
CA VAL A 102 -23.03 14.99 -5.85
C VAL A 102 -21.66 15.60 -5.98
N THR A 103 -20.64 14.75 -6.13
CA THR A 103 -19.25 15.19 -6.36
C THR A 103 -18.89 14.98 -7.83
N THR A 104 -18.44 16.05 -8.48
CA THR A 104 -17.94 16.00 -9.86
C THR A 104 -16.43 15.90 -9.84
N VAL A 105 -15.93 14.68 -10.07
CA VAL A 105 -14.51 14.34 -10.04
C VAL A 105 -13.86 14.66 -11.39
N ALA A 106 -12.80 15.46 -11.37
CA ALA A 106 -12.00 15.87 -12.51
C ALA A 106 -12.81 16.47 -13.69
N ASN A 107 -14.01 16.99 -13.45
CA ASN A 107 -14.99 17.41 -14.48
C ASN A 107 -15.42 16.28 -15.45
N ILE A 108 -15.28 15.02 -15.07
CA ILE A 108 -15.56 13.86 -15.94
C ILE A 108 -16.63 12.95 -15.34
N ILE A 109 -16.53 12.63 -14.06
CA ILE A 109 -17.36 11.62 -13.40
C ILE A 109 -18.20 12.29 -12.33
N GLN A 110 -19.48 11.92 -12.22
CA GLN A 110 -20.32 12.30 -11.10
C GLN A 110 -20.48 11.12 -10.15
N MET A 111 -20.22 11.36 -8.87
CA MET A 111 -20.39 10.41 -7.79
C MET A 111 -21.54 10.86 -6.89
N ASP A 112 -22.45 9.92 -6.62
CA ASP A 112 -23.61 10.14 -5.76
C ASP A 112 -23.32 9.53 -4.38
N THR A 113 -23.35 10.37 -3.33
CA THR A 113 -23.25 9.93 -1.93
C THR A 113 -24.55 10.23 -1.20
N ASN A 114 -25.04 9.27 -0.42
CA ASN A 114 -26.23 9.44 0.41
C ASN A 114 -25.99 8.78 1.77
N ASN A 115 -25.79 9.58 2.80
CA ASN A 115 -25.38 9.10 4.11
C ASN A 115 -26.29 9.63 5.22
N ALA A 116 -26.46 8.83 6.28
CA ALA A 116 -27.01 9.25 7.54
C ALA A 116 -25.87 9.65 8.49
N ALA A 117 -25.90 10.89 8.96
CA ALA A 117 -24.93 11.42 9.91
C ALA A 117 -25.48 11.36 11.34
N PHE A 118 -24.67 10.89 12.29
CA PHE A 118 -25.00 10.79 13.71
C PHE A 118 -23.86 11.33 14.56
N ALA A 119 -24.21 12.08 15.61
CA ALA A 119 -23.23 12.60 16.56
C ALA A 119 -23.63 12.39 18.01
N GLU A 120 -22.67 12.09 18.87
CA GLU A 120 -22.85 12.02 20.32
C GLU A 120 -21.58 12.44 21.05
N TYR A 121 -21.71 13.40 21.96
CA TYR A 121 -20.68 13.72 22.94
C TYR A 121 -21.10 13.23 24.32
N ARG A 122 -20.24 12.44 24.97
CA ARG A 122 -20.43 11.94 26.33
C ARG A 122 -19.45 12.66 27.26
N PRO A 123 -19.93 13.51 28.18
CA PRO A 123 -19.05 14.20 29.12
C PRO A 123 -18.40 13.20 30.10
N PRO A 124 -17.25 13.56 30.69
CA PRO A 124 -16.60 12.71 31.69
C PRO A 124 -17.51 12.47 32.88
N GLY A 125 -17.53 11.23 33.39
CA GLY A 125 -18.32 10.82 34.55
C GLY A 125 -17.58 9.82 35.43
N PRO A 126 -18.11 9.47 36.62
CA PRO A 126 -17.48 8.47 37.49
C PRO A 126 -17.34 7.11 36.77
N GLY A 127 -16.11 6.74 36.42
CA GLY A 127 -15.81 5.51 35.68
C GLY A 127 -16.17 5.55 34.19
N VAL A 128 -16.46 6.72 33.63
CA VAL A 128 -16.79 6.91 32.20
C VAL A 128 -15.78 7.88 31.61
N GLU A 129 -15.03 7.42 30.61
CA GLU A 129 -14.12 8.25 29.84
C GLU A 129 -14.88 9.30 29.01
N GLU A 130 -14.30 10.50 28.89
CA GLU A 130 -14.82 11.53 27.99
C GLU A 130 -14.63 11.06 26.54
N VAL A 131 -15.72 10.90 25.81
CA VAL A 131 -15.68 10.35 24.44
C VAL A 131 -16.70 11.05 23.56
N ALA A 132 -16.38 11.20 22.28
CA ALA A 132 -17.27 11.75 21.28
C ALA A 132 -17.23 10.91 20.00
N PHE A 133 -18.38 10.72 19.37
CA PHE A 133 -18.54 9.99 18.12
C PHE A 133 -19.21 10.85 17.08
N SER A 134 -18.65 10.85 15.87
CA SER A 134 -19.25 11.35 14.64
C SER A 134 -19.25 10.20 13.63
N ILE A 135 -20.42 9.86 13.11
CA ILE A 135 -20.64 8.75 12.17
C ILE A 135 -21.28 9.32 10.92
N ASN A 136 -20.81 8.89 9.74
CA ASN A 136 -21.43 9.19 8.46
C ASN A 136 -21.58 7.87 7.69
N ASP A 137 -22.77 7.28 7.74
CA ASP A 137 -23.04 5.89 7.34
C ASP A 137 -23.86 5.87 6.05
N PRO A 138 -23.47 5.11 5.00
CA PRO A 138 -24.23 5.06 3.76
C PRO A 138 -25.67 4.55 3.95
N ILE A 139 -26.60 5.15 3.22
CA ILE A 139 -28.00 4.73 3.15
C ILE A 139 -28.17 3.82 1.93
N ASP A 140 -28.51 2.56 2.18
CA ASP A 140 -28.68 1.56 1.13
C ASP A 140 -29.98 1.75 0.34
N GLU A 141 -31.07 2.01 1.07
CA GLU A 141 -32.42 2.18 0.52
C GLU A 141 -33.01 3.52 1.01
N ASP A 142 -33.40 4.36 0.05
CA ASP A 142 -34.01 5.66 0.30
C ASP A 142 -35.19 5.86 -0.66
N GLU A 143 -36.39 5.98 -0.11
CA GLU A 143 -37.63 6.18 -0.88
C GLU A 143 -37.74 7.60 -1.46
N LEU A 144 -37.13 8.59 -0.81
CA LEU A 144 -37.18 9.99 -1.21
C LEU A 144 -36.11 10.31 -2.26
N TYR A 145 -34.94 9.68 -2.13
CA TYR A 145 -33.81 9.80 -3.05
C TYR A 145 -33.32 8.42 -3.53
N PRO A 146 -34.11 7.71 -4.36
CA PRO A 146 -33.71 6.40 -4.87
C PRO A 146 -32.41 6.53 -5.66
N LYS A 147 -31.47 5.59 -5.45
CA LYS A 147 -30.24 5.49 -6.24
C LYS A 147 -30.64 5.41 -7.72
N GLY A 148 -30.44 6.49 -8.47
CA GLY A 148 -30.80 6.54 -9.88
C GLY A 148 -29.95 5.55 -10.68
N CYS A 149 -30.45 5.07 -11.82
CA CYS A 149 -29.63 4.42 -12.85
C CYS A 149 -28.62 5.43 -13.41
N ARG A 150 -27.56 5.72 -12.68
CA ARG A 150 -26.44 6.55 -13.15
C ARG A 150 -25.20 5.67 -13.28
N THR A 151 -24.49 5.93 -14.37
CA THR A 151 -23.48 5.10 -15.02
C THR A 151 -22.51 4.42 -14.06
N ILE A 152 -22.44 3.09 -14.13
CA ILE A 152 -21.31 2.32 -13.57
C ILE A 152 -20.04 2.86 -14.22
N VAL A 153 -19.13 3.41 -13.42
CA VAL A 153 -17.81 3.82 -13.90
C VAL A 153 -17.03 2.56 -14.21
N ALA A 154 -16.98 2.18 -15.49
CA ALA A 154 -15.92 1.29 -15.95
C ALA A 154 -14.63 2.10 -15.93
N ILE A 155 -13.77 1.86 -14.94
CA ILE A 155 -12.41 2.38 -14.95
C ILE A 155 -11.66 1.58 -16.02
N GLU A 156 -11.69 2.08 -17.26
CA GLU A 156 -10.77 1.60 -18.29
C GLU A 156 -9.37 2.10 -17.91
N ASP A 157 -8.44 1.17 -17.69
CA ASP A 157 -7.02 1.46 -17.58
C ASP A 157 -6.51 1.95 -18.95
N LYS A 158 -6.64 3.25 -19.22
CA LYS A 158 -6.02 3.88 -20.39
C LYS A 158 -4.56 4.20 -20.06
N SER A 159 -3.76 3.17 -19.82
CA SER A 159 -2.30 3.27 -19.84
C SER A 159 -1.72 3.31 -21.25
N SER A 160 -2.53 3.58 -22.28
CA SER A 160 -2.11 3.58 -23.68
C SER A 160 -2.82 4.65 -24.51
N ASP A 161 -2.75 5.93 -24.13
CA ASP A 161 -2.89 7.03 -25.12
C ASP A 161 -2.45 8.39 -24.56
N LYS A 162 -1.15 8.56 -24.36
CA LYS A 162 -0.50 9.89 -24.39
C LYS A 162 0.66 9.90 -25.38
N GLN A 163 0.42 9.43 -26.60
CA GLN A 163 1.31 9.68 -27.74
C GLN A 163 0.52 9.91 -29.04
N ALA A 164 -0.32 10.94 -29.11
CA ALA A 164 -0.62 11.66 -30.37
C ALA A 164 -1.64 12.79 -30.17
N SER A 165 -1.23 13.94 -29.63
CA SER A 165 -1.89 15.21 -30.01
C SER A 165 -0.99 16.42 -29.77
N LYS A 166 0.11 16.46 -30.53
CA LYS A 166 0.78 17.71 -30.90
C LYS A 166 1.04 17.66 -32.40
N ARG A 167 -0.01 17.81 -33.20
CA ARG A 167 0.05 18.35 -34.57
C ARG A 167 -1.37 18.55 -35.12
N ASN A 168 -1.55 19.74 -35.71
CA ASN A 168 -2.70 20.19 -36.52
C ASN A 168 -3.91 20.78 -35.79
N ALA A 169 -3.69 21.96 -35.21
CA ALA A 169 -4.69 23.01 -35.25
C ALA A 169 -4.69 23.63 -36.67
N ARG A 170 -5.76 23.36 -37.45
CA ARG A 170 -6.34 24.22 -38.51
C ARG A 170 -7.29 23.38 -39.37
N THR A 171 -8.60 23.56 -39.15
CA THR A 171 -9.63 23.96 -40.12
C THR A 171 -11.00 23.75 -39.48
N GLY A 172 -11.83 24.80 -39.51
CA GLY A 172 -13.18 24.78 -38.96
C GLY A 172 -14.15 23.91 -39.75
N GLY A 173 -15.22 23.50 -39.08
CA GLY A 173 -16.34 22.79 -39.70
C GLY A 173 -17.34 22.33 -38.65
N CYS A 174 -18.51 22.96 -38.68
CA CYS A 174 -19.69 22.64 -37.88
C CYS A 174 -20.19 21.22 -38.19
N ALA A 175 -20.44 20.38 -37.18
CA ALA A 175 -21.28 19.18 -37.30
C ALA A 175 -21.92 18.82 -35.95
N SER A 176 -23.22 18.53 -35.99
CA SER A 176 -24.12 18.27 -34.88
C SER A 176 -23.86 16.96 -34.12
N PRO A 177 -24.41 16.77 -32.91
CA PRO A 177 -24.18 15.57 -32.11
C PRO A 177 -24.97 14.37 -32.68
N ARG A 178 -24.26 13.27 -32.98
CA ARG A 178 -24.89 11.96 -33.18
C ARG A 178 -25.03 11.28 -31.82
N GLN A 179 -26.28 11.10 -31.38
CA GLN A 179 -26.65 10.22 -30.28
C GLN A 179 -26.30 8.77 -30.65
N TRP A 180 -25.65 8.06 -29.73
CA TRP A 180 -25.55 6.60 -29.76
C TRP A 180 -26.34 6.05 -28.58
N TYR A 181 -27.37 5.27 -28.87
CA TYR A 181 -28.12 4.48 -27.89
C TYR A 181 -27.42 3.13 -27.71
N ALA A 182 -27.20 2.71 -26.46
CA ALA A 182 -26.89 1.34 -26.12
C ALA A 182 -28.07 0.75 -25.35
N SER A 183 -28.63 -0.35 -25.85
CA SER A 183 -29.71 -1.11 -25.23
C SER A 183 -29.13 -2.10 -24.21
N VAL A 184 -29.71 -2.14 -23.00
CA VAL A 184 -29.42 -3.18 -22.00
C VAL A 184 -30.63 -4.09 -21.87
N THR A 185 -30.45 -5.38 -22.12
CA THR A 185 -31.40 -6.44 -21.77
C THR A 185 -31.05 -6.98 -20.39
N THR A 186 -31.95 -6.78 -19.42
CA THR A 186 -31.92 -7.45 -18.11
C THR A 186 -32.55 -8.83 -18.22
N THR A 187 -31.84 -9.86 -17.76
CA THR A 187 -32.44 -11.18 -17.46
C THR A 187 -32.40 -11.40 -15.96
N SER A 188 -33.58 -11.41 -15.35
CA SER A 188 -33.84 -11.88 -14.00
C SER A 188 -33.84 -13.41 -13.96
N GLY A 189 -33.15 -14.01 -13.00
CA GLY A 189 -33.23 -15.45 -12.73
C GLY A 189 -32.96 -15.75 -11.26
N ASN A 190 -34.02 -16.09 -10.52
CA ASN A 190 -33.93 -16.82 -9.26
C ASN A 190 -33.37 -18.25 -9.50
N TRP A 191 -32.87 -18.91 -8.46
CA TRP A 191 -33.27 -20.24 -7.95
C TRP A 191 -32.16 -20.89 -7.09
N CYS A 192 -32.63 -21.62 -6.07
CA CYS A 192 -31.89 -22.27 -4.97
C CYS A 192 -31.15 -23.58 -5.34
N ASP A 193 -30.35 -24.03 -4.36
CA ASP A 193 -29.91 -25.39 -4.01
C ASP A 193 -28.99 -26.17 -4.98
N HIS A 194 -27.76 -26.47 -4.53
CA HIS A 194 -27.33 -27.84 -4.16
C HIS A 194 -25.83 -27.98 -3.83
N ALA A 195 -25.58 -28.65 -2.70
CA ALA A 195 -24.54 -29.66 -2.39
C ALA A 195 -23.03 -29.37 -2.55
N ALA A 196 -22.34 -29.42 -1.41
CA ALA A 196 -20.89 -29.62 -1.26
C ALA A 196 -20.44 -31.04 -1.66
N PRO A 197 -19.15 -31.23 -1.99
CA PRO A 197 -18.48 -32.49 -1.70
C PRO A 197 -17.14 -32.35 -0.94
N SER A 198 -17.10 -33.11 0.16
CA SER A 198 -16.01 -33.91 0.75
C SER A 198 -14.54 -33.52 0.64
N GLU A 199 -13.94 -33.42 1.83
CA GLU A 199 -12.52 -33.49 2.15
C GLU A 199 -11.85 -34.80 1.66
N GLU A 200 -10.65 -34.68 1.10
CA GLU A 200 -9.66 -35.77 1.08
C GLU A 200 -8.35 -35.27 1.70
N SER A 201 -8.03 -35.86 2.85
CA SER A 201 -6.76 -35.74 3.55
C SER A 201 -5.67 -36.56 2.85
N VAL A 202 -4.51 -35.96 2.57
CA VAL A 202 -3.31 -36.71 2.17
C VAL A 202 -2.15 -36.34 3.09
N SER A 203 -1.72 -37.33 3.90
CA SER A 203 -0.52 -37.25 4.73
C SER A 203 0.73 -37.47 3.88
N PHE A 204 1.78 -36.68 4.08
CA PHE A 204 3.11 -36.99 3.56
C PHE A 204 4.13 -37.19 4.68
N THR A 205 4.84 -38.31 4.55
CA THR A 205 5.82 -38.87 5.48
C THR A 205 7.07 -38.00 5.55
N LYS A 206 7.47 -37.66 6.78
CA LYS A 206 8.65 -36.86 7.13
C LYS A 206 9.93 -37.63 6.78
N LEU A 207 10.71 -37.17 5.80
CA LEU A 207 12.10 -37.59 5.63
C LEU A 207 12.97 -36.70 6.53
N GLN A 208 13.56 -37.31 7.56
CA GLN A 208 14.50 -36.65 8.46
C GLN A 208 15.82 -36.40 7.72
N ALA A 209 16.19 -35.12 7.58
CA ALA A 209 17.58 -34.71 7.42
C ALA A 209 18.05 -34.20 8.79
N GLU A 210 19.22 -34.67 9.22
CA GLU A 210 19.83 -34.33 10.51
C GLU A 210 20.17 -32.83 10.57
N GLU A 211 19.47 -32.08 11.43
CA GLU A 211 19.81 -30.71 11.80
C GLU A 211 20.86 -30.72 12.92
N GLU A 212 22.01 -30.08 12.69
CA GLU A 212 22.91 -29.67 13.77
C GLU A 212 22.22 -28.60 14.64
N PRO A 213 22.47 -28.57 15.97
CA PRO A 213 21.66 -27.80 16.89
C PRO A 213 21.84 -26.30 16.69
N ALA A 214 20.75 -25.64 16.29
CA ALA A 214 20.61 -24.19 16.37
C ALA A 214 20.78 -23.78 17.83
N CYS A 215 21.72 -22.87 18.09
CA CYS A 215 21.79 -22.18 19.37
C CYS A 215 20.52 -21.31 19.46
N GLU A 216 19.58 -21.67 20.34
CA GLU A 216 18.47 -20.80 20.72
C GLU A 216 19.06 -19.55 21.40
N GLU A 217 19.26 -18.50 20.61
CA GLU A 217 19.43 -17.16 21.15
C GLU A 217 18.10 -16.75 21.80
N ALA A 218 18.15 -16.44 23.09
CA ALA A 218 16.99 -16.00 23.85
C ALA A 218 16.32 -14.80 23.15
N GLU A 219 15.05 -14.96 22.76
CA GLU A 219 14.26 -13.87 22.19
C GLU A 219 14.14 -12.73 23.20
N ASP A 220 14.58 -11.53 22.80
CA ASP A 220 14.42 -10.30 23.57
C ASP A 220 12.92 -9.97 23.67
N PRO A 221 12.32 -9.94 24.88
CA PRO A 221 10.90 -9.68 25.07
C PRO A 221 10.46 -8.26 24.67
N ASN A 222 11.40 -7.34 24.36
CA ASN A 222 11.12 -6.01 23.82
C ASN A 222 11.21 -5.92 22.30
N ARG A 223 11.51 -7.01 21.59
CA ARG A 223 11.52 -6.98 20.11
C ARG A 223 10.09 -7.11 19.62
N GLU A 224 9.46 -5.95 19.38
CA GLU A 224 8.18 -5.79 18.69
C GLU A 224 8.12 -6.79 17.52
N LYS A 225 7.05 -7.61 17.44
CA LYS A 225 6.93 -8.70 16.46
C LYS A 225 7.23 -8.17 15.07
N GLN A 226 8.46 -8.37 14.59
CA GLN A 226 8.88 -7.92 13.27
C GLN A 226 7.92 -8.60 12.28
N THR A 227 7.20 -7.83 11.48
CA THR A 227 6.21 -8.36 10.53
C THR A 227 6.85 -8.86 9.23
N GLY A 228 8.12 -8.52 9.02
CA GLY A 228 8.90 -8.87 7.83
C GLY A 228 9.66 -10.19 7.97
N PRO A 229 9.99 -10.87 6.87
CA PRO A 229 10.52 -12.23 6.91
C PRO A 229 12.02 -12.35 7.27
N PHE A 230 12.72 -11.23 7.37
CA PHE A 230 14.16 -11.20 7.64
C PHE A 230 14.40 -10.70 9.06
N TYR A 231 14.54 -11.66 9.97
CA TYR A 231 14.74 -11.43 11.41
C TYR A 231 16.21 -11.52 11.84
N THR A 232 17.05 -12.10 10.98
CA THR A 232 18.47 -12.37 11.28
C THR A 232 19.30 -11.12 11.01
N LEU A 233 20.12 -10.72 11.98
CA LEU A 233 21.02 -9.58 11.86
C LEU A 233 21.96 -9.73 10.65
N THR A 234 21.96 -8.71 9.78
CA THR A 234 22.80 -8.64 8.59
C THR A 234 24.11 -7.93 8.91
N TYR A 235 25.19 -8.73 9.07
CA TYR A 235 26.55 -8.24 9.31
C TYR A 235 27.47 -8.49 8.10
N LEU A 236 28.21 -7.46 7.69
CA LEU A 236 29.18 -7.50 6.58
C LEU A 236 30.64 -7.31 7.08
N PRO A 237 31.51 -8.34 6.95
CA PRO A 237 32.89 -8.29 7.44
C PRO A 237 33.82 -7.51 6.52
N LYS A 238 34.92 -6.96 7.05
CA LYS A 238 35.86 -6.11 6.32
C LYS A 238 36.59 -6.79 5.17
N ASP A 239 36.96 -8.06 5.32
CA ASP A 239 37.66 -8.83 4.29
C ASP A 239 36.80 -8.99 3.02
N PRO A 240 37.26 -8.56 1.83
CA PRO A 240 36.45 -8.60 0.60
C PRO A 240 35.96 -9.99 0.21
N HIS A 241 36.77 -11.03 0.40
CA HIS A 241 36.42 -12.40 0.04
C HIS A 241 35.39 -12.98 1.02
N ALA A 242 35.61 -12.82 2.32
CA ALA A 242 34.65 -13.20 3.36
C ALA A 242 33.32 -12.46 3.19
N ARG A 243 33.37 -11.16 2.84
CA ARG A 243 32.17 -10.35 2.52
C ARG A 243 31.42 -10.94 1.34
N HIS A 244 32.09 -11.22 0.22
CA HIS A 244 31.43 -11.78 -0.96
C HIS A 244 30.79 -13.16 -0.67
N LEU A 245 31.49 -14.04 0.05
CA LEU A 245 30.93 -15.33 0.48
C LEU A 245 29.72 -15.16 1.41
N LYS A 246 29.74 -14.19 2.32
CA LYS A 246 28.61 -13.87 3.19
C LYS A 246 27.40 -13.43 2.37
N LEU A 247 27.57 -12.55 1.38
CA LEU A 247 26.51 -12.11 0.48
C LEU A 247 25.89 -13.27 -0.32
N LEU A 248 26.72 -14.17 -0.86
CA LEU A 248 26.24 -15.35 -1.59
C LEU A 248 25.43 -16.30 -0.70
N ARG A 249 25.86 -16.52 0.54
CA ARG A 249 25.10 -17.34 1.50
C ARG A 249 23.77 -16.69 1.86
N MET A 250 23.78 -15.38 2.10
CA MET A 250 22.57 -14.62 2.41
C MET A 250 21.56 -14.69 1.27
N LYS A 251 22.00 -14.59 0.01
CA LYS A 251 21.12 -14.68 -1.15
C LYS A 251 20.24 -15.92 -1.11
N HIS A 252 20.84 -17.10 -0.90
CA HIS A 252 20.09 -18.36 -0.86
C HIS A 252 19.05 -18.38 0.27
N GLU A 253 19.45 -17.99 1.48
CA GLU A 253 18.56 -17.90 2.64
C GLU A 253 17.40 -16.91 2.42
N ARG A 254 17.71 -15.72 1.89
CA ARG A 254 16.75 -14.62 1.73
C ARG A 254 15.74 -14.91 0.62
N VAL A 255 16.16 -15.53 -0.49
CA VAL A 255 15.24 -15.96 -1.55
C VAL A 255 14.24 -16.99 -1.03
N GLN A 256 14.70 -17.99 -0.28
CA GLN A 256 13.80 -19.01 0.28
C GLN A 256 12.80 -18.40 1.27
N ARG A 257 13.27 -17.60 2.23
CA ARG A 257 12.39 -16.93 3.21
C ARG A 257 11.39 -15.99 2.54
N ALA A 258 11.82 -15.26 1.51
CA ALA A 258 10.94 -14.39 0.73
C ALA A 258 9.85 -15.19 0.01
N TYR A 259 10.19 -16.33 -0.59
CA TYR A 259 9.21 -17.20 -1.25
C TYR A 259 8.15 -17.70 -0.26
N ASP A 260 8.57 -18.25 0.89
CA ASP A 260 7.64 -18.76 1.90
C ASP A 260 6.75 -17.64 2.47
N PHE A 261 7.34 -16.51 2.83
CA PHE A 261 6.59 -15.35 3.33
C PHE A 261 5.55 -14.85 2.35
N MET A 262 5.93 -14.63 1.10
CA MET A 262 5.01 -14.12 0.10
C MET A 262 3.97 -15.15 -0.35
N ARG A 263 4.26 -16.46 -0.23
CA ARG A 263 3.28 -17.52 -0.44
C ARG A 263 2.24 -17.52 0.67
N GLU A 264 2.65 -17.49 1.94
CA GLU A 264 1.72 -17.46 3.07
C GLU A 264 0.87 -16.19 3.07
N ARG A 265 1.47 -15.02 2.79
CA ARG A 265 0.74 -13.74 2.75
C ARG A 265 -0.32 -13.67 1.66
N ARG A 266 -0.21 -14.50 0.61
CA ARG A 266 -1.16 -14.56 -0.52
C ARG A 266 -2.11 -15.76 -0.45
N ARG A 267 -1.98 -16.64 0.54
CA ARG A 267 -2.65 -17.95 0.58
C ARG A 267 -4.18 -17.90 0.46
N PHE A 268 -4.80 -16.82 0.93
CA PHE A 268 -6.26 -16.65 0.96
C PHE A 268 -6.73 -15.41 0.19
N MET A 269 -5.93 -14.94 -0.77
CA MET A 269 -6.22 -13.75 -1.55
C MET A 269 -6.42 -14.11 -3.03
N ASP A 270 -7.35 -13.46 -3.71
CA ASP A 270 -7.36 -13.45 -5.17
C ASP A 270 -6.21 -12.56 -5.66
N THR A 271 -5.16 -13.20 -6.18
CA THR A 271 -3.98 -12.47 -6.67
C THR A 271 -4.14 -11.96 -8.10
N THR A 272 -5.29 -12.19 -8.73
CA THR A 272 -5.59 -11.75 -10.10
C THR A 272 -6.29 -10.40 -10.17
N THR A 273 -6.64 -9.83 -9.02
CA THR A 273 -7.14 -8.47 -8.84
C THR A 273 -6.12 -7.61 -8.09
N GLU A 274 -6.27 -6.30 -8.18
CA GLU A 274 -5.41 -5.36 -7.46
C GLU A 274 -5.71 -5.40 -5.95
N TYR A 275 -4.64 -5.38 -5.16
CA TYR A 275 -4.70 -5.31 -3.70
C TYR A 275 -3.58 -4.43 -3.16
N LEU A 276 -3.88 -3.68 -2.11
CA LEU A 276 -2.96 -2.86 -1.35
C LEU A 276 -3.29 -2.94 0.14
N ASP A 277 -2.27 -3.10 0.98
CA ASP A 277 -2.32 -2.91 2.43
C ASP A 277 -1.09 -2.08 2.82
N GLN A 278 -1.28 -0.95 3.49
CA GLN A 278 -0.23 -0.03 3.89
C GLN A 278 -0.42 0.39 5.34
N LYS A 279 0.68 0.40 6.09
CA LYS A 279 0.73 0.81 7.50
C LYS A 279 1.82 1.83 7.71
N LYS A 280 1.54 2.84 8.53
CA LYS A 280 2.53 3.79 9.05
C LYS A 280 2.33 3.90 10.56
N PHE A 281 3.39 3.75 11.33
CA PHE A 281 3.30 3.72 12.79
C PHE A 281 4.61 4.10 13.46
N HIS A 282 4.53 4.57 14.71
CA HIS A 282 5.70 4.71 15.57
C HIS A 282 5.93 3.40 16.33
N ALA A 283 7.11 2.82 16.17
CA ALA A 283 7.52 1.66 16.93
C ALA A 283 7.86 2.05 18.37
N THR A 284 7.72 1.10 19.30
CA THR A 284 8.04 1.29 20.73
C THR A 284 9.49 1.70 21.00
N ASN A 285 10.42 1.40 20.09
CA ASN A 285 11.82 1.83 20.16
C ASN A 285 12.04 3.28 19.67
N GLY A 286 10.99 3.95 19.19
CA GLY A 286 11.01 5.31 18.65
C GLY A 286 11.31 5.41 17.15
N ASP A 287 11.39 4.29 16.43
CA ASP A 287 11.51 4.32 14.98
C ASP A 287 10.19 4.72 14.31
N LEU A 288 10.29 5.38 13.16
CA LEU A 288 9.15 5.63 12.29
C LEU A 288 9.11 4.52 11.25
N CYS A 289 8.04 3.73 11.25
CA CYS A 289 7.89 2.57 10.40
C CYS A 289 6.81 2.80 9.34
N SER A 290 7.09 2.34 8.12
CA SER A 290 6.10 2.20 7.06
C SER A 290 6.20 0.79 6.48
N GLU A 291 5.10 0.06 6.41
CA GLU A 291 5.00 -1.25 5.78
C GLU A 291 3.98 -1.18 4.65
N ARG A 292 4.24 -1.86 3.53
CA ARG A 292 3.29 -2.00 2.44
C ARG A 292 3.36 -3.38 1.82
N PHE A 293 2.20 -3.92 1.52
CA PHE A 293 2.02 -5.11 0.70
C PHE A 293 1.08 -4.76 -0.46
N GLU A 294 1.45 -5.14 -1.67
CA GLU A 294 0.61 -4.90 -2.84
C GLU A 294 0.68 -6.06 -3.83
N VAL A 295 -0.42 -6.27 -4.54
CA VAL A 295 -0.57 -7.23 -5.63
C VAL A 295 -1.06 -6.48 -6.85
N ILE A 296 -0.30 -6.58 -7.93
CA ILE A 296 -0.53 -5.84 -9.17
C ILE A 296 -0.55 -6.83 -10.33
N PRO A 297 -1.74 -7.14 -10.88
CA PRO A 297 -1.86 -7.87 -12.13
C PRO A 297 -1.27 -7.08 -13.30
N LEU A 298 -0.56 -7.77 -14.19
CA LEU A 298 0.07 -7.23 -15.39
C LEU A 298 -0.55 -7.93 -16.61
N PRO A 299 -1.75 -7.52 -17.06
CA PRO A 299 -2.49 -8.22 -18.11
C PRO A 299 -1.75 -8.29 -19.46
N ASP A 300 -0.97 -7.27 -19.79
CA ASP A 300 -0.23 -7.18 -21.05
C ASP A 300 1.16 -7.85 -20.99
N ALA A 301 1.51 -8.45 -19.86
CA ALA A 301 2.80 -9.06 -19.67
C ALA A 301 2.83 -10.54 -20.09
N ALA A 302 3.84 -10.89 -20.88
CA ALA A 302 4.03 -12.24 -21.39
C ALA A 302 5.30 -12.94 -20.89
N ASN A 303 6.27 -12.21 -20.32
CA ASN A 303 7.59 -12.74 -20.01
C ASN A 303 8.09 -12.29 -18.62
N ILE A 304 8.15 -13.22 -17.68
CA ILE A 304 8.63 -12.96 -16.30
C ILE A 304 10.11 -12.60 -16.28
N LYS A 305 10.94 -13.27 -17.09
CA LYS A 305 12.38 -12.98 -17.17
C LYS A 305 12.65 -11.55 -17.64
N ALA A 306 11.92 -11.06 -18.63
CA ALA A 306 12.04 -9.68 -19.10
C ALA A 306 11.70 -8.66 -18.01
N ILE A 307 10.69 -8.94 -17.18
CA ILE A 307 10.37 -8.12 -16.02
C ILE A 307 11.50 -8.16 -15.00
N VAL A 308 12.00 -9.34 -14.64
CA VAL A 308 13.11 -9.50 -13.68
C VAL A 308 14.36 -8.74 -14.15
N ASP A 309 14.70 -8.82 -15.44
CA ASP A 309 15.84 -8.10 -16.01
C ASP A 309 15.68 -6.57 -15.92
N ALA A 310 14.45 -6.06 -16.11
CA ALA A 310 14.17 -4.64 -15.92
C ALA A 310 14.23 -4.21 -14.45
N LEU A 311 13.75 -5.04 -13.52
CA LEU A 311 13.88 -4.79 -12.09
C LEU A 311 15.34 -4.80 -11.64
N GLU A 312 16.11 -5.77 -12.12
CA GLU A 312 17.56 -5.85 -11.89
C GLU A 312 18.28 -4.61 -12.40
N TYR A 313 17.97 -4.17 -13.62
CA TYR A 313 18.54 -2.93 -14.18
C TYR A 313 18.18 -1.72 -13.33
N PHE A 314 16.93 -1.62 -12.87
CA PHE A 314 16.47 -0.52 -12.02
C PHE A 314 17.26 -0.48 -10.70
N VAL A 315 17.35 -1.62 -10.00
CA VAL A 315 18.07 -1.72 -8.72
C VAL A 315 19.58 -1.50 -8.89
N TYR A 316 20.15 -1.96 -10.00
CA TYR A 316 21.57 -1.73 -10.28
C TYR A 316 21.91 -0.24 -10.41
N ASN A 317 20.97 0.60 -10.86
CA ASN A 317 21.14 2.05 -11.02
C ASN A 317 20.29 2.84 -9.99
N ILE A 318 20.05 2.26 -8.81
CA ILE A 318 19.06 2.77 -7.84
C ILE A 318 19.31 4.22 -7.40
N GLU A 319 20.56 4.67 -7.32
CA GLU A 319 20.91 6.06 -6.96
C GLU A 319 20.42 7.06 -8.02
N ILE A 320 20.57 6.73 -9.30
CA ILE A 320 20.06 7.54 -10.41
C ILE A 320 18.54 7.51 -10.37
N CYS A 321 17.95 6.32 -10.23
CA CYS A 321 16.49 6.17 -10.21
C CYS A 321 15.84 6.92 -9.05
N ILE A 322 16.38 6.84 -7.83
CA ILE A 322 15.89 7.61 -6.68
C ILE A 322 16.03 9.11 -6.97
N SER A 323 17.18 9.54 -7.50
CA SER A 323 17.42 10.97 -7.78
C SER A 323 16.48 11.53 -8.83
N GLU A 324 16.24 10.80 -9.92
CA GLU A 324 15.32 11.20 -10.98
C GLU A 324 13.86 11.24 -10.51
N VAL A 325 13.47 10.31 -9.64
CA VAL A 325 12.08 10.17 -9.18
C VAL A 325 11.74 11.21 -8.10
N LEU A 326 12.64 11.41 -7.14
CA LEU A 326 12.40 12.31 -6.01
C LEU A 326 12.86 13.73 -6.29
N GLY A 327 13.85 13.92 -7.17
CA GLY A 327 14.52 15.20 -7.38
C GLY A 327 15.57 15.54 -6.30
N ASP A 328 15.71 14.67 -5.28
CA ASP A 328 16.75 14.75 -4.25
C ASP A 328 18.04 14.10 -4.76
N ILE A 329 19.21 14.64 -4.38
CA ILE A 329 20.48 14.06 -4.82
C ILE A 329 20.77 12.81 -4.01
N THR A 330 20.89 11.66 -4.69
CA THR A 330 21.35 10.39 -4.09
C THR A 330 22.71 10.00 -4.64
N ILE A 331 23.65 9.75 -3.74
CA ILE A 331 25.03 9.36 -4.05
C ILE A 331 25.25 7.93 -3.57
N ARG A 332 25.87 7.10 -4.41
CA ARG A 332 26.39 5.78 -4.02
C ARG A 332 27.83 5.92 -3.55
N GLU A 333 28.12 5.58 -2.30
CA GLU A 333 29.46 5.73 -1.69
C GLU A 333 30.35 4.48 -1.83
N ASN A 334 29.82 3.34 -2.28
CA ASN A 334 30.59 2.12 -2.54
C ASN A 334 30.87 1.90 -4.04
N ASP A 335 31.89 1.08 -4.34
CA ASP A 335 32.20 0.68 -5.72
C ASP A 335 31.00 -0.03 -6.37
N ASP A 336 30.84 0.19 -7.68
CA ASP A 336 29.71 -0.37 -8.42
C ASP A 336 29.67 -1.90 -8.29
N PRO A 337 28.50 -2.48 -7.98
CA PRO A 337 28.33 -3.93 -8.00
C PRO A 337 28.72 -4.43 -9.39
N GLN A 338 29.48 -5.51 -9.50
CA GLN A 338 29.85 -5.99 -10.82
C GLN A 338 28.59 -6.54 -11.53
N ARG A 339 28.25 -6.09 -12.75
CA ARG A 339 27.03 -6.53 -13.47
C ARG A 339 26.82 -8.04 -13.57
N SER A 340 27.89 -8.83 -13.51
CA SER A 340 27.82 -10.30 -13.54
C SER A 340 27.64 -10.94 -12.16
N SER A 341 27.64 -10.14 -11.10
CA SER A 341 27.45 -10.59 -9.73
C SER A 341 25.96 -10.75 -9.47
N SER A 342 25.57 -11.93 -9.01
CA SER A 342 24.18 -12.20 -8.63
C SER A 342 23.77 -11.56 -7.29
N VAL A 343 24.69 -10.80 -6.69
CA VAL A 343 24.54 -10.07 -5.42
C VAL A 343 25.13 -8.66 -5.57
N ALA A 344 24.47 -7.67 -4.99
CA ALA A 344 24.93 -6.29 -4.95
C ALA A 344 24.82 -5.73 -3.53
N GLN A 345 25.64 -4.72 -3.23
CA GLN A 345 25.48 -3.87 -2.07
C GLN A 345 25.28 -2.44 -2.57
N HIS A 346 24.34 -1.72 -1.97
CA HIS A 346 24.07 -0.32 -2.25
C HIS A 346 24.26 0.48 -0.97
N ARG A 347 25.32 1.29 -0.95
CA ARG A 347 25.59 2.26 0.10
C ARG A 347 25.16 3.64 -0.40
N LEU A 348 23.97 4.07 -0.01
CA LEU A 348 23.34 5.28 -0.54
C LEU A 348 23.28 6.37 0.51
N VAL A 349 23.57 7.59 0.07
CA VAL A 349 23.35 8.83 0.83
C VAL A 349 22.43 9.71 0.03
N THR A 350 21.29 10.09 0.60
CA THR A 350 20.32 10.97 -0.06
C THR A 350 20.22 12.27 0.73
N THR A 351 20.44 13.39 0.05
CA THR A 351 20.27 14.73 0.62
C THR A 351 18.85 15.21 0.34
N ILE A 352 18.02 15.26 1.38
CA ILE A 352 16.63 15.68 1.31
C ILE A 352 16.54 17.21 1.43
N GLU A 353 16.15 17.86 0.33
CA GLU A 353 15.97 19.33 0.22
C GLU A 353 17.11 20.18 0.83
N ASP A 354 18.35 19.69 0.77
CA ASP A 354 19.55 20.31 1.37
C ASP A 354 19.49 20.50 2.90
N VAL A 355 18.56 19.84 3.60
CA VAL A 355 18.38 19.98 5.07
C VAL A 355 18.88 18.76 5.83
N VAL A 356 18.59 17.55 5.34
CA VAL A 356 18.89 16.29 6.04
C VAL A 356 19.58 15.31 5.10
N GLU A 357 20.65 14.69 5.57
CA GLU A 357 21.25 13.54 4.90
C GLU A 357 20.70 12.23 5.47
N MET A 358 20.15 11.41 4.58
CA MET A 358 19.70 10.06 4.85
C MET A 358 20.80 9.06 4.49
N ASP A 359 20.91 8.02 5.30
CA ASP A 359 21.95 7.01 5.22
C ASP A 359 21.29 5.63 5.08
N THR A 360 21.40 5.03 3.89
CA THR A 360 20.86 3.70 3.57
C THR A 360 21.98 2.74 3.20
N ASN A 361 22.02 1.56 3.81
CA ASN A 361 22.91 0.47 3.41
C ASN A 361 22.08 -0.81 3.22
N SER A 362 22.04 -1.33 1.99
CA SER A 362 21.23 -2.50 1.65
C SER A 362 21.97 -3.46 0.74
N VAL A 363 21.67 -4.74 0.87
CA VAL A 363 22.10 -5.80 -0.06
C VAL A 363 20.96 -6.15 -1.00
N ALA A 364 21.26 -6.33 -2.28
CA ALA A 364 20.28 -6.67 -3.30
C ALA A 364 20.58 -8.01 -3.97
N PHE A 365 19.52 -8.78 -4.20
CA PHE A 365 19.55 -10.11 -4.79
C PHE A 365 18.47 -10.21 -5.87
N ASN A 366 18.86 -10.69 -7.05
CA ASN A 366 17.91 -11.08 -8.09
C ASN A 366 18.03 -12.58 -8.35
N GLU A 367 16.88 -13.23 -8.54
CA GLU A 367 16.77 -14.65 -8.84
C GLU A 367 15.63 -14.84 -9.84
N TYR A 368 15.91 -15.55 -10.92
CA TYR A 368 14.87 -16.08 -11.80
C TYR A 368 14.94 -17.60 -11.77
N ILE A 369 13.84 -18.21 -11.33
CA ILE A 369 13.69 -19.66 -11.26
C ILE A 369 12.77 -20.06 -12.42
N PRO A 370 13.30 -20.77 -13.43
CA PRO A 370 12.50 -21.21 -14.57
C PRO A 370 11.46 -22.25 -14.12
N ALA A 371 10.40 -22.41 -14.91
CA ALA A 371 9.38 -23.42 -14.64
C ALA A 371 10.01 -24.83 -14.61
N GLY A 372 9.63 -25.61 -13.60
CA GLY A 372 10.00 -27.01 -13.45
C GLY A 372 8.79 -27.94 -13.55
N PRO A 373 8.97 -29.25 -13.33
CA PRO A 373 7.88 -30.23 -13.38
C PRO A 373 6.75 -29.93 -12.37
N ASP A 374 7.11 -29.41 -11.19
CA ASP A 374 6.19 -29.24 -10.05
C ASP A 374 5.95 -27.78 -9.66
N HIS A 375 6.50 -26.81 -10.41
CA HIS A 375 6.36 -25.39 -10.09
C HIS A 375 6.38 -24.51 -11.34
N ASN A 376 5.61 -23.42 -11.29
CA ASN A 376 5.66 -22.36 -12.29
C ASN A 376 6.95 -21.55 -12.17
N GLU A 377 7.34 -20.89 -13.26
CA GLU A 377 8.42 -19.90 -13.22
C GLU A 377 8.11 -18.79 -12.19
N VAL A 378 9.15 -18.32 -11.53
CA VAL A 378 9.08 -17.24 -10.54
C VAL A 378 10.30 -16.34 -10.65
N GLY A 379 10.06 -15.03 -10.56
CA GLY A 379 11.08 -14.01 -10.48
C GLY A 379 11.12 -13.36 -9.10
N PHE A 380 12.32 -13.05 -8.63
CA PHE A 380 12.56 -12.31 -7.39
C PHE A 380 13.50 -11.14 -7.62
N CYS A 381 13.17 -10.04 -6.97
CA CYS A 381 14.05 -8.91 -6.72
C CYS A 381 13.91 -8.55 -5.24
N ILE A 382 14.97 -8.77 -4.48
CA ILE A 382 15.00 -8.61 -3.02
C ILE A 382 16.05 -7.58 -2.67
N SER A 383 15.70 -6.65 -1.79
CA SER A 383 16.64 -5.77 -1.10
C SER A 383 16.46 -5.97 0.40
N ASP A 384 17.54 -6.06 1.15
CA ASP A 384 17.50 -6.18 2.61
C ASP A 384 18.47 -5.20 3.26
N ALA A 385 18.07 -4.63 4.40
CA ALA A 385 18.90 -3.68 5.12
C ALA A 385 20.12 -4.37 5.73
N VAL A 386 21.25 -3.67 5.75
CA VAL A 386 22.46 -4.09 6.46
C VAL A 386 22.42 -3.48 7.85
N ASP A 387 22.54 -4.31 8.88
CA ASP A 387 22.53 -3.84 10.26
C ASP A 387 23.90 -3.29 10.67
N GLU A 388 24.96 -3.99 10.28
CA GLU A 388 26.35 -3.70 10.62
C GLU A 388 27.28 -3.96 9.42
N ASP A 389 28.18 -3.00 9.14
CA ASP A 389 29.17 -3.11 8.08
C ASP A 389 30.52 -2.56 8.54
N GLU A 390 31.56 -3.39 8.49
CA GLU A 390 32.92 -2.99 8.92
C GLU A 390 33.65 -2.07 7.92
N VAL A 391 33.21 -1.99 6.65
CA VAL A 391 33.82 -1.08 5.64
C VAL A 391 33.04 0.22 5.54
N PHE A 392 31.70 0.14 5.57
CA PHE A 392 30.83 1.31 5.45
C PHE A 392 29.90 1.44 6.67
N PRO A 393 30.46 1.72 7.86
CA PRO A 393 29.62 1.91 9.06
C PRO A 393 28.66 3.09 8.88
N TYR A 394 27.52 3.02 9.55
CA TYR A 394 26.56 4.13 9.60
C TYR A 394 27.19 5.36 10.26
N SER A 395 26.92 6.54 9.70
CA SER A 395 27.35 7.81 10.30
C SER A 395 26.34 8.30 11.33
N SER A 396 26.83 8.78 12.48
CA SER A 396 25.98 9.48 13.47
C SER A 396 25.58 10.90 13.04
N SER A 397 26.15 11.42 11.95
CA SER A 397 25.79 12.72 11.38
C SER A 397 24.65 12.64 10.35
N ARG A 398 24.18 11.43 10.04
CA ARG A 398 23.14 11.17 9.04
C ARG A 398 22.02 10.35 9.66
N VAL A 399 20.80 10.52 9.16
CA VAL A 399 19.66 9.77 9.65
C VAL A 399 19.67 8.39 9.00
N ARG A 400 19.78 7.33 9.80
CA ARG A 400 19.76 5.96 9.29
C ARG A 400 18.36 5.58 8.80
N GLN A 401 18.31 5.01 7.60
CA GLN A 401 17.12 4.46 6.98
C GLN A 401 17.36 3.01 6.60
N ASP A 402 16.52 2.13 7.15
CA ASP A 402 16.52 0.71 6.80
C ASP A 402 15.37 0.44 5.84
N VAL A 403 15.69 -0.16 4.69
CA VAL A 403 14.70 -0.54 3.68
C VAL A 403 14.87 -2.02 3.33
N THR A 404 13.82 -2.79 3.56
CA THR A 404 13.71 -4.16 3.05
C THR A 404 12.58 -4.19 2.01
N VAL A 405 12.85 -4.75 0.84
CA VAL A 405 11.90 -4.90 -0.26
C VAL A 405 11.94 -6.33 -0.76
N ILE A 406 10.78 -6.94 -0.96
CA ILE A 406 10.61 -8.21 -1.65
C ILE A 406 9.65 -7.97 -2.81
N THR A 407 10.14 -8.10 -4.03
CA THR A 407 9.30 -8.14 -5.23
C THR A 407 9.34 -9.56 -5.79
N MET A 408 8.17 -10.13 -5.99
CA MET A 408 7.99 -11.44 -6.58
C MET A 408 7.09 -11.34 -7.80
N VAL A 409 7.50 -11.97 -8.89
CA VAL A 409 6.76 -12.01 -10.14
C VAL A 409 6.39 -13.45 -10.43
N THR A 410 5.10 -13.73 -10.56
CA THR A 410 4.57 -15.10 -10.76
C THR A 410 3.50 -15.10 -11.82
N LYS A 411 3.33 -16.24 -12.50
CA LYS A 411 2.18 -16.48 -13.38
C LYS A 411 1.02 -17.06 -12.58
N GLN A 412 -0.17 -16.48 -12.75
CA GLN A 412 -1.43 -16.91 -12.13
C GLN A 412 -2.47 -17.17 -13.22
N ASN A 413 -3.52 -17.92 -12.89
CA ASN A 413 -4.67 -18.14 -13.78
C ASN A 413 -5.88 -17.43 -13.20
N ARG A 414 -6.59 -16.65 -14.03
CA ARG A 414 -7.90 -16.09 -13.68
C ARG A 414 -8.94 -17.19 -13.55
N ALA A 415 -10.08 -16.86 -12.93
CA ALA A 415 -11.23 -17.77 -12.84
C ALA A 415 -11.68 -18.32 -14.21
N GLU A 416 -11.53 -17.53 -15.27
CA GLU A 416 -11.84 -17.90 -16.66
C GLU A 416 -10.78 -18.81 -17.32
N GLY A 417 -9.69 -19.12 -16.62
CA GLY A 417 -8.57 -19.93 -17.12
C GLY A 417 -7.54 -19.16 -17.95
N SER A 418 -7.72 -17.84 -18.15
CA SER A 418 -6.73 -17.00 -18.84
C SER A 418 -5.52 -16.71 -17.93
N PRO A 419 -4.27 -16.84 -18.43
CA PRO A 419 -3.09 -16.55 -17.64
C PRO A 419 -2.90 -15.04 -17.45
N VAL A 420 -2.40 -14.64 -16.29
CA VAL A 420 -1.99 -13.28 -15.98
C VAL A 420 -0.67 -13.31 -15.20
N ILE A 421 0.28 -12.46 -15.56
CA ILE A 421 1.48 -12.26 -14.74
C ILE A 421 1.12 -11.31 -13.61
N VAL A 422 1.55 -11.63 -12.40
CA VAL A 422 1.27 -10.86 -11.19
C VAL A 422 2.59 -10.45 -10.54
N LEU A 423 2.74 -9.16 -10.28
CA LEU A 423 3.80 -8.61 -9.44
C LEU A 423 3.24 -8.42 -8.04
N ALA A 424 3.73 -9.18 -7.08
CA ALA A 424 3.47 -8.98 -5.67
C ALA A 424 4.69 -8.33 -5.01
N ARG A 425 4.49 -7.28 -4.23
CA ARG A 425 5.58 -6.57 -3.58
C ARG A 425 5.25 -6.32 -2.11
N TRP A 426 6.21 -6.62 -1.26
CA TRP A 426 6.22 -6.23 0.13
C TRP A 426 7.41 -5.32 0.39
N TRP A 427 7.25 -4.28 1.19
CA TRP A 427 8.38 -3.51 1.70
C TRP A 427 8.14 -3.01 3.11
N CYS A 428 9.24 -2.83 3.84
CA CYS A 428 9.28 -2.19 5.14
C CYS A 428 10.40 -1.15 5.14
N LEU A 429 10.00 0.08 5.46
CA LEU A 429 10.86 1.24 5.67
C LEU A 429 10.89 1.52 7.17
N ARG A 430 12.08 1.73 7.73
CA ARG A 430 12.26 2.21 9.10
C ARG A 430 13.21 3.38 9.10
N ILE A 431 12.73 4.54 9.54
CA ILE A 431 13.58 5.68 9.86
C ILE A 431 13.99 5.50 11.31
N ARG A 432 15.28 5.25 11.53
CA ARG A 432 15.79 4.90 12.85
C ARG A 432 15.78 6.13 13.75
N LYS A 433 15.35 5.94 15.00
CA LYS A 433 15.47 6.98 16.02
C LYS A 433 16.92 7.47 16.09
N SER A 434 17.10 8.78 16.03
CA SER A 434 18.42 9.42 16.16
C SER A 434 18.33 10.73 16.96
N ASP A 435 19.48 11.28 17.33
CA ASP A 435 19.55 12.61 17.97
C ASP A 435 19.47 13.76 16.95
N ILE A 436 19.37 13.44 15.66
CA ILE A 436 19.24 14.42 14.58
C ILE A 436 17.79 14.90 14.53
N VAL A 437 17.59 16.21 14.61
CA VAL A 437 16.26 16.81 14.46
C VAL A 437 15.87 16.78 12.99
N VAL A 438 14.91 15.93 12.65
CA VAL A 438 14.36 15.82 11.29
C VAL A 438 13.05 16.60 11.24
N PRO A 439 12.90 17.61 10.37
CA PRO A 439 11.64 18.32 10.21
C PRO A 439 10.51 17.40 9.71
N ASP A 440 9.28 17.65 10.15
CA ASP A 440 8.10 16.83 9.78
C ASP A 440 7.91 16.70 8.27
N PHE A 441 8.17 17.77 7.51
CA PHE A 441 8.07 17.73 6.04
C PHE A 441 9.09 16.76 5.43
N ALA A 442 10.30 16.66 6.00
CA ALA A 442 11.34 15.75 5.52
C ALA A 442 10.97 14.31 5.87
N VAL A 443 10.41 14.05 7.05
CA VAL A 443 9.85 12.74 7.43
C VAL A 443 8.77 12.30 6.43
N ALA A 444 7.79 13.18 6.16
CA ALA A 444 6.73 12.89 5.20
C ALA A 444 7.29 12.61 3.80
N ARG A 445 8.28 13.40 3.36
CA ARG A 445 8.96 13.23 2.08
C ARG A 445 9.69 11.87 1.99
N ILE A 446 10.38 11.43 3.04
CA ILE A 446 11.04 10.12 3.09
C ILE A 446 10.00 8.99 3.01
N GLN A 447 8.94 9.07 3.82
CA GLN A 447 7.89 8.05 3.85
C GLN A 447 7.17 7.92 2.50
N HIS A 448 6.87 9.04 1.84
CA HIS A 448 6.21 9.05 0.52
C HIS A 448 7.18 8.72 -0.62
N GLY A 449 8.47 9.02 -0.45
CA GLY A 449 9.51 8.75 -1.46
C GLY A 449 9.56 7.29 -1.89
N MET A 450 9.39 6.36 -0.94
CA MET A 450 9.33 4.93 -1.24
C MET A 450 8.17 4.54 -2.16
N GLU A 451 7.03 5.22 -2.06
CA GLU A 451 5.87 4.97 -2.91
C GLU A 451 6.16 5.43 -4.36
N TYR A 452 6.79 6.60 -4.52
CA TYR A 452 7.19 7.09 -5.85
C TYR A 452 8.26 6.21 -6.50
N VAL A 453 9.29 5.80 -5.76
CA VAL A 453 10.32 4.88 -6.25
C VAL A 453 9.70 3.54 -6.63
N GLY A 454 8.77 3.03 -5.81
CA GLY A 454 8.00 1.82 -6.10
C GLY A 454 7.17 1.94 -7.39
N ALA A 455 6.52 3.08 -7.63
CA ALA A 455 5.76 3.34 -8.85
C ALA A 455 6.67 3.41 -10.09
N ALA A 456 7.84 4.03 -9.99
CA ALA A 456 8.82 4.07 -11.08
C ALA A 456 9.36 2.67 -11.43
N MET A 457 9.63 1.84 -10.41
CA MET A 457 10.04 0.45 -10.59
C MET A 457 8.94 -0.38 -11.28
N LEU A 458 7.68 -0.20 -10.89
CA LEU A 458 6.54 -0.84 -11.56
C LEU A 458 6.40 -0.39 -13.02
N ALA A 459 6.60 0.90 -13.30
CA ALA A 459 6.57 1.42 -14.65
C ALA A 459 7.68 0.79 -15.53
N ALA A 460 8.86 0.52 -14.98
CA ALA A 460 9.92 -0.21 -15.67
C ALA A 460 9.50 -1.65 -16.00
N ALA A 461 8.90 -2.36 -15.05
CA ALA A 461 8.36 -3.71 -15.25
C ALA A 461 7.29 -3.75 -16.35
N ARG A 462 6.34 -2.80 -16.34
CA ARG A 462 5.29 -2.68 -17.38
C ARG A 462 5.88 -2.40 -18.76
N ARG A 463 6.91 -1.56 -18.88
CA ARG A 463 7.57 -1.29 -20.17
C ARG A 463 8.29 -2.52 -20.74
N ALA A 464 8.99 -3.28 -19.89
CA ALA A 464 9.65 -4.52 -20.31
C ALA A 464 8.65 -5.57 -20.80
N SER A 465 7.47 -5.59 -20.19
CA SER A 465 6.35 -6.44 -20.57
C SER A 465 5.84 -6.14 -21.98
N ALA A 466 5.63 -4.86 -22.31
CA ALA A 466 5.13 -4.41 -23.61
C ALA A 466 6.13 -4.58 -24.77
N GLY A 467 7.44 -4.54 -24.48
CA GLY A 467 8.51 -4.68 -25.48
C GLY A 467 8.67 -6.08 -26.10
N SER A 468 7.90 -7.06 -25.64
CA SER A 468 7.99 -8.46 -26.10
C SER A 468 7.15 -8.77 -27.35
N THR A 469 6.31 -7.84 -27.80
CA THR A 469 5.32 -8.06 -28.89
C THR A 469 5.73 -7.45 -30.24
N GLN A 470 6.97 -6.99 -30.39
CA GLN A 470 7.53 -6.57 -31.69
C GLN A 470 8.82 -7.32 -32.01
N LEU A 471 8.68 -8.57 -32.47
CA LEU A 471 9.67 -9.24 -33.31
C LEU A 471 8.95 -9.98 -34.45
#